data_AF-A0A1Q6SHU1-F1
#
_entry.id   AF-A0A1Q6SHU1-F1
#
_cell.length_a   1.000
_cell.length_b   1.000
_cell.length_c   1.000
_cell.angle_alpha   90.00
_cell.angle_beta   90.00
_cell.angle_gamma   90.00
#
_symmetry.space_group_name_H-M   'P 1'
#
loop_
_entity.id
_entity.type
_entity.pdbx_description
1 polymer ?
#
loop_
_entity_poly.entity_id
_entity_poly.type
_entity_poly.pdbx_seq_one_letter_code
_entity_poly.pdbx_strand_id
1 'polypeptide(L)'
;MIEKRYCLTPEEWAYAKAELVLAEKLGLIENAGIEALEKRCAEKNEENARLEMEKTVFYGPRRYSLPMYLQYELTRFRLDFVQPTENIRKSGISPEITENQKKAFYERNKDLFGRYFGDLFSYEEVEQIIEKRLREEVYDRLVQEILCRFDKRK
;
A
#
# COMPACT_ATOMS: atom_id res chain seq x y z
N MET A 1 -6.32 -6.35 23.98
CA MET A 1 -6.92 -6.21 22.65
C MET A 1 -5.81 -6.06 21.63
N ILE A 2 -5.93 -6.66 20.46
CA ILE A 2 -4.82 -6.82 19.50
C ILE A 2 -4.35 -5.45 18.96
N GLU A 3 -5.25 -4.50 18.77
CA GLU A 3 -4.95 -3.15 18.25
C GLU A 3 -3.93 -2.39 19.10
N LYS A 4 -3.91 -2.60 20.43
CA LYS A 4 -2.90 -2.00 21.33
C LYS A 4 -1.48 -2.50 21.04
N ARG A 5 -1.32 -3.73 20.52
CA ARG A 5 -0.03 -4.30 20.14
C ARG A 5 0.56 -3.64 18.89
N TYR A 6 -0.30 -3.06 18.05
CA TYR A 6 0.06 -2.37 16.82
C TYR A 6 0.05 -0.84 16.97
N CYS A 7 -0.26 -0.31 18.15
CA CYS A 7 -0.37 1.13 18.43
C CYS A 7 -1.41 1.84 17.54
N LEU A 8 -2.50 1.16 17.21
CA LEU A 8 -3.57 1.69 16.36
C LEU A 8 -4.88 1.87 17.14
N THR A 9 -5.67 2.85 16.72
CA THR A 9 -7.08 2.97 17.09
C THR A 9 -7.89 1.80 16.51
N PRO A 10 -9.10 1.50 17.04
CA PRO A 10 -9.97 0.49 16.47
C PRO A 10 -10.29 0.72 14.99
N GLU A 11 -10.48 1.97 14.57
CA GLU A 11 -10.76 2.38 13.20
C GLU A 11 -9.56 2.13 12.27
N GLU A 12 -8.37 2.57 12.67
CA GLU A 12 -7.13 2.30 11.92
C GLU A 12 -6.83 0.80 11.83
N TRP A 13 -7.13 0.06 12.89
CA TRP A 13 -6.96 -1.40 12.89
C TRP A 13 -7.94 -2.10 11.94
N ALA A 14 -9.19 -1.64 11.87
CA ALA A 14 -10.15 -2.14 10.88
C ALA A 14 -9.67 -1.85 9.46
N TYR A 15 -9.11 -0.66 9.21
CA TYR A 15 -8.54 -0.28 7.92
C TYR A 15 -7.36 -1.17 7.53
N ALA A 16 -6.39 -1.35 8.45
CA ALA A 16 -5.24 -2.24 8.23
C ALA A 16 -5.66 -3.69 7.94
N LYS A 17 -6.69 -4.19 8.63
CA LYS A 17 -7.27 -5.51 8.34
C LYS A 17 -7.88 -5.61 6.95
N ALA A 18 -8.55 -4.56 6.49
CA ALA A 18 -9.12 -4.54 5.15
C ALA A 18 -8.05 -4.53 4.07
N GLU A 19 -6.95 -3.79 4.27
CA GLU A 19 -5.79 -3.82 3.39
C GLU A 19 -5.12 -5.21 3.36
N LEU A 20 -4.97 -5.88 4.50
CA LEU A 20 -4.45 -7.26 4.56
C LEU A 20 -5.33 -8.23 3.77
N VAL A 21 -6.65 -8.14 3.91
CA VAL A 21 -7.60 -8.95 3.15
C VAL A 21 -7.57 -8.62 1.65
N LEU A 22 -7.35 -7.35 1.28
CA LEU A 22 -7.15 -6.98 -0.11
C LEU A 22 -5.86 -7.59 -0.67
N ALA A 23 -4.77 -7.53 0.07
CA ALA A 23 -3.48 -8.09 -0.33
C ALA A 23 -3.55 -9.60 -0.57
N GLU A 24 -4.28 -10.34 0.28
CA GLU A 24 -4.56 -11.76 0.09
C GLU A 24 -5.35 -12.02 -1.21
N LYS A 25 -6.43 -11.25 -1.46
CA LYS A 25 -7.22 -11.37 -2.70
C LYS A 25 -6.43 -11.04 -3.96
N LEU A 26 -5.48 -10.11 -3.87
CA LEU A 26 -4.59 -9.74 -4.96
C LEU A 26 -3.43 -10.74 -5.15
N GLY A 27 -3.30 -11.74 -4.28
CA GLY A 27 -2.22 -12.73 -4.32
C GLY A 27 -0.85 -12.16 -3.92
N LEU A 28 -0.82 -11.04 -3.17
CA LEU A 28 0.42 -10.44 -2.66
C LEU A 28 0.94 -11.15 -1.41
N ILE A 29 0.02 -11.74 -0.65
CA ILE A 29 0.29 -12.59 0.51
C ILE A 29 -0.64 -13.80 0.50
N GLU A 30 -0.24 -14.88 1.16
CA GLU A 30 -1.05 -16.10 1.24
C GLU A 30 -2.14 -16.04 2.30
N ASN A 31 -1.93 -15.27 3.39
CA ASN A 31 -2.81 -15.27 4.55
C ASN A 31 -2.87 -13.88 5.22
N ALA A 32 -4.07 -13.30 5.30
CA ALA A 32 -4.34 -11.99 5.90
C ALA A 32 -4.44 -12.00 7.46
N GLY A 33 -4.32 -13.17 8.07
CA GLY A 33 -4.42 -13.38 9.51
C GLY A 33 -3.29 -12.74 10.31
N ILE A 34 -3.59 -12.40 11.56
CA ILE A 34 -2.65 -11.71 12.46
C ILE A 34 -1.45 -12.61 12.79
N GLU A 35 -1.67 -13.91 13.02
CA GLU A 35 -0.58 -14.86 13.25
C GLU A 35 0.34 -14.97 12.02
N ALA A 36 -0.23 -14.93 10.81
CA ALA A 36 0.54 -14.94 9.58
C ALA A 36 1.35 -13.65 9.41
N LEU A 37 0.80 -12.48 9.76
CA LEU A 37 1.52 -11.20 9.80
C LEU A 37 2.71 -11.26 10.78
N GLU A 38 2.48 -11.76 11.99
CA GLU A 38 3.54 -11.87 13.01
C GLU A 38 4.63 -12.85 12.59
N LYS A 39 4.24 -13.96 11.93
CA LYS A 39 5.18 -14.92 11.35
C LYS A 39 6.06 -14.28 10.27
N ARG A 40 5.46 -13.55 9.31
CA ARG A 40 6.22 -12.83 8.27
C ARG A 40 7.18 -11.80 8.88
N CYS A 41 6.76 -11.10 9.94
CA CYS A 41 7.64 -10.18 10.67
C CYS A 41 8.84 -10.90 11.31
N ALA A 42 8.61 -12.05 11.93
CA ALA A 42 9.67 -12.88 12.52
C ALA A 42 10.65 -13.37 11.44
N GLU A 43 10.13 -13.93 10.34
CA GLU A 43 10.93 -14.39 9.21
C GLU A 43 11.78 -13.26 8.60
N LYS A 44 11.22 -12.05 8.45
CA LYS A 44 11.98 -10.88 7.98
C LYS A 44 13.11 -10.49 8.93
N ASN A 45 12.86 -10.55 10.23
CA ASN A 45 13.86 -10.24 11.24
C ASN A 45 14.97 -11.28 11.29
N GLU A 46 14.64 -12.57 11.12
CA GLU A 46 15.62 -13.65 11.02
C GLU A 46 16.49 -13.50 9.76
N GLU A 47 15.88 -13.15 8.63
CA GLU A 47 16.60 -12.83 7.40
C GLU A 47 17.59 -11.67 7.61
N ASN A 48 17.15 -10.56 8.20
CA ASN A 48 18.01 -9.41 8.47
C ASN A 48 19.15 -9.76 9.44
N ALA A 49 18.88 -10.56 10.48
CA ALA A 49 19.90 -11.02 11.42
C ALA A 49 20.95 -11.91 10.74
N ARG A 50 20.53 -12.78 9.81
CA ARG A 50 21.44 -13.60 9.02
C ARG A 50 22.33 -12.74 8.12
N LEU A 51 21.74 -11.78 7.39
CA LEU A 51 22.49 -10.85 6.52
C LEU A 51 23.51 -10.03 7.32
N GLU A 52 23.13 -9.59 8.52
CA GLU A 52 24.03 -8.88 9.44
C GLU A 52 25.20 -9.76 9.90
N MET A 53 24.92 -11.00 10.30
CA MET A 53 25.95 -11.96 10.72
C MET A 53 26.92 -12.29 9.57
N GLU A 54 26.40 -12.43 8.36
CA GLU A 54 27.18 -12.66 7.13
C GLU A 54 27.95 -11.41 6.67
N LYS A 55 27.74 -10.25 7.31
CA LYS A 55 28.28 -8.94 6.90
C LYS A 55 27.89 -8.56 5.47
N THR A 56 26.76 -9.07 5.00
CA THR A 56 26.17 -8.71 3.72
C THR A 56 25.52 -7.33 3.85
N VAL A 57 25.75 -6.45 2.87
CA VAL A 57 25.13 -5.13 2.85
C VAL A 57 23.62 -5.28 2.61
N PHE A 58 22.82 -4.79 3.54
CA PHE A 58 21.37 -4.66 3.39
C PHE A 58 20.89 -3.30 3.91
N TYR A 59 19.70 -2.89 3.45
CA TYR A 59 19.13 -1.59 3.76
C TYR A 59 17.89 -1.72 4.66
N GLY A 60 17.62 -0.65 5.39
CA GLY A 60 16.50 -0.57 6.32
C GLY A 60 16.87 -1.04 7.74
N PRO A 61 15.86 -1.18 8.61
CA PRO A 61 16.09 -1.51 10.02
C PRO A 61 16.62 -2.93 10.19
N ARG A 62 17.58 -3.12 11.10
CA ARG A 62 18.09 -4.45 11.47
C ARG A 62 16.99 -5.34 12.03
N ARG A 63 16.04 -4.75 12.74
CA ARG A 63 14.88 -5.43 13.30
C ARG A 63 13.63 -4.55 13.22
N TYR A 64 12.52 -5.16 12.81
CA TYR A 64 11.20 -4.58 12.82
C TYR A 64 10.46 -4.90 14.12
N SER A 65 9.81 -3.87 14.68
CA SER A 65 8.69 -4.07 15.61
C SER A 65 7.42 -4.42 14.82
N LEU A 66 6.41 -4.99 15.48
CA LEU A 66 5.14 -5.33 14.82
C LEU A 66 4.41 -4.13 14.21
N PRO A 67 4.27 -2.97 14.89
CA PRO A 67 3.70 -1.77 14.26
C PRO A 67 4.46 -1.33 13.01
N MET A 68 5.80 -1.34 13.08
CA MET A 68 6.64 -0.90 11.96
C MET A 68 6.55 -1.87 10.78
N TYR A 69 6.52 -3.17 11.06
CA TYR A 69 6.38 -4.20 10.03
C TYR A 69 5.01 -4.15 9.35
N LEU A 70 3.94 -3.92 10.12
CA LEU A 70 2.60 -3.72 9.56
C LEU A 70 2.59 -2.53 8.61
N GLN A 71 3.08 -1.36 9.02
CA GLN A 71 3.14 -0.19 8.14
C GLN A 71 3.99 -0.43 6.88
N TYR A 72 5.10 -1.17 7.02
CA TYR A 72 5.94 -1.58 5.89
C TYR A 72 5.16 -2.45 4.90
N GLU A 73 4.44 -3.46 5.37
CA GLU A 73 3.64 -4.33 4.50
C GLU A 73 2.49 -3.58 3.83
N LEU A 74 1.72 -2.77 4.57
CA LEU A 74 0.63 -1.96 4.02
C LEU A 74 1.13 -1.00 2.92
N THR A 75 2.24 -0.31 3.18
CA THR A 75 2.87 0.57 2.19
C THR A 75 3.31 -0.22 0.95
N ARG A 76 3.94 -1.39 1.16
CA ARG A 76 4.35 -2.28 0.07
C ARG A 76 3.16 -2.74 -0.77
N PHE A 77 2.04 -3.17 -0.15
CA PHE A 77 0.87 -3.64 -0.89
C PHE A 77 0.26 -2.55 -1.77
N ARG A 78 0.15 -1.32 -1.25
CA ARG A 78 -0.29 -0.18 -2.03
C ARG A 78 0.66 0.09 -3.20
N LEU A 79 1.97 0.04 -2.98
CA LEU A 79 2.97 0.21 -4.04
C LEU A 79 2.92 -0.90 -5.10
N ASP A 80 2.77 -2.16 -4.68
CA ASP A 80 2.66 -3.32 -5.57
C ASP A 80 1.41 -3.21 -6.45
N PHE A 81 0.31 -2.62 -5.94
CA PHE A 81 -0.94 -2.36 -6.68
C PHE A 81 -0.82 -1.22 -7.69
N VAL A 82 -0.25 -0.08 -7.28
CA VAL A 82 -0.14 1.11 -8.16
C VAL A 82 0.91 0.92 -9.24
N GLN A 83 1.88 0.03 -9.02
CA GLN A 83 2.76 -0.44 -10.07
C GLN A 83 2.06 -1.55 -10.86
N PRO A 84 2.17 -1.58 -12.20
CA PRO A 84 1.56 -2.63 -13.01
C PRO A 84 2.38 -3.93 -12.94
N THR A 85 2.58 -4.47 -11.73
CA THR A 85 3.30 -5.72 -11.47
C THR A 85 2.57 -6.92 -12.08
N GLU A 86 3.29 -8.00 -12.35
CA GLU A 86 2.71 -9.19 -13.00
C GLU A 86 1.56 -9.80 -12.20
N ASN A 87 1.65 -9.80 -10.86
CA ASN A 87 0.61 -10.31 -9.97
C ASN A 87 -0.68 -9.50 -10.10
N ILE A 88 -0.57 -8.17 -10.15
CA ILE A 88 -1.72 -7.28 -10.28
C ILE A 88 -2.33 -7.37 -11.68
N ARG A 89 -1.52 -7.51 -12.73
CA ARG A 89 -2.03 -7.79 -14.08
C ARG A 89 -2.82 -9.11 -14.13
N LYS A 90 -2.32 -10.16 -13.48
CA LYS A 90 -2.99 -11.47 -13.39
C LYS A 90 -4.27 -11.43 -12.56
N SER A 91 -4.37 -10.52 -11.59
CA SER A 91 -5.57 -10.39 -10.74
C SER A 91 -6.83 -9.95 -11.51
N GLY A 92 -6.68 -9.32 -12.68
CA GLY A 92 -7.80 -8.74 -13.44
C GLY A 92 -8.40 -7.47 -12.81
N ILE A 93 -7.84 -6.98 -11.70
CA ILE A 93 -8.31 -5.80 -10.95
C ILE A 93 -7.46 -4.55 -11.29
N SER A 94 -6.47 -4.68 -12.17
CA SER A 94 -5.65 -3.55 -12.62
C SER A 94 -6.52 -2.50 -13.32
N PRO A 95 -6.59 -1.26 -12.82
CA PRO A 95 -7.39 -0.22 -13.47
C PRO A 95 -6.74 0.20 -14.80
N GLU A 96 -7.55 0.28 -15.84
CA GLU A 96 -7.18 0.98 -17.08
C GLU A 96 -7.41 2.48 -16.88
N ILE A 97 -6.33 3.24 -16.87
CA ILE A 97 -6.37 4.70 -16.73
C ILE A 97 -6.19 5.33 -18.10
N THR A 98 -7.20 6.04 -18.57
CA THR A 98 -7.20 6.70 -19.87
C THR A 98 -6.50 8.07 -19.82
N GLU A 99 -5.98 8.52 -20.97
CA GLU A 99 -5.43 9.88 -21.11
C GLU A 99 -6.41 10.97 -20.69
N ASN A 100 -7.69 10.81 -21.04
CA ASN A 100 -8.72 11.79 -20.70
C ASN A 100 -8.93 11.90 -19.18
N GLN A 101 -8.86 10.77 -18.46
CA GLN A 101 -8.92 10.78 -17.00
C GLN A 101 -7.71 11.49 -16.39
N LYS A 102 -6.50 11.25 -16.90
CA LYS A 102 -5.28 11.93 -16.43
C LYS A 102 -5.34 13.43 -16.67
N LYS A 103 -5.71 13.87 -17.88
CA LYS A 103 -5.88 15.30 -18.19
C LYS A 103 -6.96 15.97 -17.34
N ALA A 104 -8.10 15.29 -17.15
CA ALA A 104 -9.17 15.80 -16.28
C ALA A 104 -8.72 15.89 -14.81
N PHE A 105 -7.86 14.99 -14.33
CA PHE A 105 -7.26 15.10 -13.01
C PHE A 105 -6.32 16.30 -12.93
N TYR A 106 -5.43 16.48 -13.90
CA TYR A 106 -4.51 17.63 -13.94
C TYR A 106 -5.25 18.97 -13.91
N GLU A 107 -6.28 19.14 -14.76
CA GLU A 107 -7.03 20.40 -14.84
C GLU A 107 -7.82 20.71 -13.57
N ARG A 108 -8.35 19.68 -12.89
CA ARG A 108 -9.12 19.87 -11.64
C ARG A 108 -8.25 20.10 -10.41
N ASN A 109 -6.99 19.67 -10.44
CA ASN A 109 -6.09 19.68 -9.27
C ASN A 109 -4.80 20.46 -9.55
N LYS A 110 -4.87 21.58 -10.30
CA LYS A 110 -3.69 22.40 -10.63
C LYS A 110 -2.94 22.90 -9.41
N ASP A 111 -3.64 23.08 -8.29
CA ASP A 111 -3.08 23.46 -6.99
C ASP A 111 -2.05 22.45 -6.47
N LEU A 112 -2.18 21.16 -6.80
CA LEU A 112 -1.22 20.12 -6.40
C LEU A 112 0.08 20.15 -7.22
N PHE A 113 0.11 20.87 -8.35
CA PHE A 113 1.22 20.89 -9.30
C PHE A 113 1.97 22.23 -9.33
N GLY A 114 1.74 23.08 -8.33
CA GLY A 114 2.50 24.30 -8.11
C GLY A 114 3.95 24.02 -7.70
N ARG A 115 4.87 24.75 -8.32
CA ARG A 115 6.29 24.80 -7.95
C ARG A 115 6.51 25.96 -6.98
N TYR A 116 7.70 26.00 -6.39
CA TYR A 116 8.06 26.98 -5.37
C TYR A 116 7.86 28.44 -5.82
N PHE A 117 8.13 28.75 -7.09
CA PHE A 117 8.01 30.11 -7.64
C PHE A 117 6.62 30.43 -8.23
N GLY A 118 5.63 29.55 -8.01
CA GLY A 118 4.25 29.75 -8.45
C GLY A 118 3.97 29.37 -9.90
N ASP A 119 4.98 28.89 -10.64
CA ASP A 119 4.77 28.23 -11.92
C ASP A 119 4.27 26.78 -11.71
N LEU A 120 3.68 26.19 -12.74
CA LEU A 120 3.11 24.85 -12.69
C LEU A 120 4.02 23.85 -13.42
N PHE A 121 4.12 22.63 -12.90
CA PHE A 121 4.61 21.51 -13.71
C PHE A 121 3.69 21.30 -14.91
N SER A 122 4.23 20.99 -16.09
CA SER A 122 3.43 20.62 -17.26
C SER A 122 2.75 19.27 -17.05
N TYR A 123 1.69 19.01 -17.82
CA TYR A 123 0.99 17.71 -17.78
C TYR A 123 1.96 16.55 -18.02
N GLU A 124 2.87 16.70 -18.99
CA GLU A 124 3.85 15.69 -19.38
C GLU A 124 4.85 15.40 -18.26
N GLU A 125 5.21 16.40 -17.44
CA GLU A 125 6.12 16.21 -16.30
C GLU A 125 5.49 15.38 -15.17
N VAL A 126 4.17 15.49 -14.99
CA VAL A 126 3.45 14.86 -13.87
C VAL A 126 2.54 13.72 -14.28
N GLU A 127 2.49 13.35 -15.55
CA GLU A 127 1.59 12.34 -16.11
C GLU A 127 1.64 11.02 -15.33
N GLN A 128 2.84 10.49 -15.07
CA GLN A 128 3.02 9.24 -14.33
C GLN A 128 2.63 9.36 -12.86
N ILE A 129 2.82 10.54 -12.27
CA ILE A 129 2.41 10.82 -10.88
C ILE A 129 0.88 10.84 -10.81
N ILE A 130 0.21 11.46 -11.78
CA ILE A 130 -1.25 11.47 -11.89
C ILE A 130 -1.79 10.05 -12.06
N GLU A 131 -1.19 9.25 -12.95
CA GLU A 131 -1.60 7.85 -13.12
C GLU A 131 -1.46 7.08 -11.81
N LYS A 132 -0.35 7.24 -11.10
CA LYS A 132 -0.14 6.64 -9.78
C LYS A 132 -1.23 7.08 -8.80
N ARG A 133 -1.57 8.37 -8.72
CA ARG A 133 -2.64 8.89 -7.85
C ARG A 133 -4.00 8.25 -8.17
N LEU A 134 -4.35 8.15 -9.46
CA LEU A 134 -5.60 7.52 -9.88
C LEU A 134 -5.64 6.03 -9.52
N ARG A 135 -4.50 5.33 -9.57
CA ARG A 135 -4.40 3.95 -9.09
C ARG A 135 -4.51 3.86 -7.56
N GLU A 136 -3.93 4.81 -6.81
CA GLU A 136 -4.10 4.90 -5.35
C GLU A 136 -5.58 5.08 -4.98
N GLU A 137 -6.33 5.92 -5.70
CA GLU A 137 -7.78 6.09 -5.48
C GLU A 137 -8.59 4.81 -5.74
N VAL A 138 -8.18 3.99 -6.73
CA VAL A 138 -8.79 2.67 -6.96
C VAL A 138 -8.49 1.75 -5.79
N TYR A 139 -7.23 1.71 -5.33
CA TYR A 139 -6.84 0.90 -4.17
C TYR A 139 -7.67 1.28 -2.94
N ASP A 140 -7.77 2.57 -2.62
CA ASP A 140 -8.52 3.06 -1.47
C ASP A 140 -10.00 2.70 -1.54
N ARG A 141 -10.61 2.78 -2.74
CA ARG A 141 -12.00 2.33 -2.95
C ARG A 141 -12.17 0.84 -2.66
N LEU A 142 -11.25 0.00 -3.11
CA LEU A 142 -11.29 -1.46 -2.85
C LEU A 142 -11.17 -1.78 -1.36
N VAL A 143 -10.30 -1.06 -0.64
CA VAL A 143 -10.18 -1.17 0.83
C VAL A 143 -11.50 -0.77 1.51
N GLN A 144 -12.10 0.35 1.09
CA GLN A 144 -13.38 0.82 1.63
C GLN A 144 -14.54 -0.16 1.36
N GLU A 145 -14.57 -0.81 0.20
CA GLU A 145 -15.56 -1.85 -0.08
C GLU A 145 -15.42 -3.06 0.86
N ILE A 146 -14.20 -3.42 1.25
CA ILE A 146 -13.95 -4.50 2.21
C ILE A 146 -14.36 -4.06 3.62
N LEU A 147 -14.00 -2.85 4.03
CA LEU A 147 -14.42 -2.25 5.30
C LEU A 147 -15.94 -2.25 5.47
N CYS A 148 -16.67 -1.78 4.45
CA CYS A 148 -18.13 -1.78 4.45
C CYS A 148 -18.73 -3.18 4.66
N ARG A 149 -18.04 -4.25 4.21
CA ARG A 149 -18.49 -5.63 4.41
C ARG A 149 -18.22 -6.14 5.83
N PHE A 150 -17.20 -5.61 6.52
CA PHE A 150 -16.96 -5.95 7.92
C PHE A 150 -18.05 -5.38 8.83
N ASP A 151 -18.50 -4.15 8.57
CA ASP A 151 -19.55 -3.54 9.39
C ASP A 151 -20.92 -4.18 9.17
N LYS A 152 -21.22 -4.68 7.96
CA LYS A 152 -22.46 -5.43 7.68
C LYS A 152 -22.52 -6.82 8.34
N ARG A 153 -21.41 -7.31 8.90
CA ARG A 153 -21.31 -8.63 9.57
C ARG A 153 -21.34 -8.54 11.10
N LYS A 154 -21.42 -7.32 11.65
CA LYS A 154 -21.69 -7.08 13.08
C LYS A 154 -23.19 -7.05 13.31
#